data_AF-A0A7H8W5Z7-F1
#
_entry.id   AF-A0A7H8W5Z7-F1
#
_cell.length_a   1.000
_cell.length_b   1.000
_cell.length_c   1.000
_cell.angle_alpha   90.00
_cell.angle_beta   90.00
_cell.angle_gamma   90.00
#
_symmetry.space_group_name_H-M   'P 1'
#
loop_
_entity.id
_entity.type
_entity.pdbx_description
1 polymer ?
#
loop_
_entity_poly.entity_id
_entity_poly.type
_entity_poly.pdbx_seq_one_letter_code
_entity_poly.pdbx_strand_id
1 'polypeptide(L)'
;MALPSSGSISLDQITNELGKPRLNGASISLYKASVGEISTINTNSPSKPNGTAPHSMSEFRGYNHTAASSGGGSSGGGTVNTGVIWNDTGRTISATYMTIKANGTTVANITLPTLANGASFNFSTTYTNLIFSNGTFILDLYTPTVGLTSSNYFYMTGGYLSTNGYFSSTGSSLRATVTSSGPQYSIIIHIK
;
A
#
# COMPACT_ATOMS: atom_id res chain seq x y z
N MET A 1 -22.33 1.33 20.15
CA MET A 1 -22.26 2.80 20.00
C MET A 1 -21.36 3.31 21.11
N ALA A 2 -20.23 3.94 20.76
CA ALA A 2 -19.23 4.36 21.75
C ALA A 2 -19.83 5.11 22.95
N LEU A 3 -19.34 4.79 24.15
CA LEU A 3 -19.68 5.49 25.39
C LEU A 3 -19.16 6.94 25.35
N PRO A 4 -19.82 7.88 26.03
CA PRO A 4 -19.34 9.26 26.14
C PRO A 4 -17.91 9.32 26.68
N SER A 5 -17.05 10.14 26.07
CA SER A 5 -15.69 10.39 26.55
C SER A 5 -15.64 11.34 27.76
N SER A 6 -16.71 12.10 28.00
CA SER A 6 -16.87 13.05 29.10
C SER A 6 -18.29 12.99 29.69
N GLY A 7 -18.51 13.61 30.85
CA GLY A 7 -19.82 13.59 31.54
C GLY A 7 -20.08 12.33 32.35
N SER A 8 -21.30 12.16 32.88
CA SER A 8 -21.67 10.97 33.66
C SER A 8 -21.97 9.79 32.75
N ILE A 9 -21.49 8.61 33.14
CA ILE A 9 -21.82 7.33 32.50
C ILE A 9 -22.57 6.49 33.54
N SER A 10 -23.57 5.71 33.12
CA SER A 10 -24.30 4.78 33.98
C SER A 10 -23.91 3.32 33.71
N LEU A 11 -24.18 2.43 34.66
CA LEU A 11 -23.96 0.99 34.48
C LEU A 11 -24.83 0.42 33.34
N ASP A 12 -26.02 0.98 33.14
CA ASP A 12 -26.94 0.61 32.05
C ASP A 12 -26.31 0.90 30.67
N GLN A 13 -25.65 2.06 30.51
CA GLN A 13 -24.93 2.39 29.29
C GLN A 13 -23.78 1.41 29.02
N ILE A 14 -23.05 0.99 30.06
CA ILE A 14 -21.97 0.00 29.94
C ILE A 14 -22.52 -1.36 29.50
N THR A 15 -23.62 -1.83 30.09
CA THR A 15 -24.26 -3.10 29.69
C THR A 15 -24.79 -3.06 28.26
N ASN A 16 -25.37 -1.93 27.86
CA ASN A 16 -25.84 -1.71 26.50
C ASN A 16 -24.67 -1.77 25.51
N GLU A 17 -23.55 -1.12 25.84
CA GLU A 17 -22.38 -1.12 24.96
C GLU A 17 -21.73 -2.51 24.85
N LEU A 18 -21.70 -3.29 25.93
CA LEU A 18 -21.22 -4.68 25.92
C LEU A 18 -22.19 -5.67 25.24
N GLY A 19 -23.31 -5.21 24.67
CA GLY A 19 -24.29 -6.06 24.00
C GLY A 19 -25.11 -6.93 24.95
N LYS A 20 -25.16 -6.56 26.24
CA LYS A 20 -25.89 -7.28 27.30
C LYS A 20 -26.89 -6.35 28.03
N PRO A 21 -27.85 -5.71 27.31
CA PRO A 21 -28.79 -4.73 27.88
C PRO A 21 -29.70 -5.30 28.97
N ARG A 22 -29.79 -6.64 29.07
CA ARG A 22 -30.56 -7.35 30.09
C ARG A 22 -29.70 -8.47 30.66
N LEU A 23 -29.10 -8.20 31.82
CA LEU A 23 -28.48 -9.22 32.63
C LEU A 23 -29.64 -10.00 33.29
N ASN A 24 -29.93 -11.22 32.81
CA ASN A 24 -31.02 -12.08 33.30
C ASN A 24 -30.83 -12.47 34.79
N GLY A 25 -31.06 -11.53 35.71
CA GLY A 25 -30.83 -11.70 37.15
C GLY A 25 -29.38 -11.56 37.61
N ALA A 26 -28.42 -11.30 36.71
CA ALA A 26 -27.02 -11.11 37.08
C ALA A 26 -26.75 -9.66 37.51
N SER A 27 -26.07 -9.49 38.64
CA SER A 27 -25.59 -8.17 39.08
C SER A 27 -24.39 -7.74 38.21
N ILE A 28 -24.46 -6.53 37.65
CA ILE A 28 -23.28 -5.89 37.06
C ILE A 28 -22.36 -5.39 38.17
N SER A 29 -21.07 -5.67 38.04
CA SER A 29 -20.02 -4.98 38.78
C SER A 29 -18.97 -4.45 37.81
N LEU A 30 -18.28 -3.39 38.19
CA LEU A 30 -17.21 -2.81 37.38
C LEU A 30 -16.06 -3.80 37.18
N TYR A 31 -15.77 -4.63 38.19
CA TYR A 31 -14.87 -5.76 38.07
C TYR A 31 -15.26 -6.65 36.89
N LYS A 32 -16.49 -7.21 36.89
CA LYS A 32 -16.95 -8.14 35.85
C LYS A 32 -17.00 -7.51 34.46
N ALA A 33 -17.37 -6.23 34.39
CA ALA A 33 -17.39 -5.49 33.13
C ALA A 33 -15.98 -5.23 32.60
N SER A 34 -15.01 -4.90 33.48
CA SER A 34 -13.66 -4.48 33.10
C SER A 34 -12.76 -5.64 32.69
N VAL A 35 -12.94 -6.81 33.31
CA VAL A 35 -12.13 -8.02 33.01
C VAL A 35 -12.72 -8.86 31.89
N GLY A 36 -13.91 -8.50 31.38
CA GLY A 36 -14.56 -9.20 30.28
C GLY A 36 -15.43 -10.41 30.67
N GLU A 37 -15.81 -10.55 31.95
CA GLU A 37 -16.72 -11.62 32.41
C GLU A 37 -18.17 -11.42 31.91
N ILE A 38 -18.59 -10.18 31.64
CA ILE A 38 -19.94 -9.89 31.09
C ILE A 38 -20.00 -10.15 29.58
N SER A 39 -18.98 -9.69 28.86
CA SER A 39 -18.79 -9.85 27.43
C SER A 39 -17.30 -9.67 27.13
N THR A 40 -16.76 -10.39 26.15
CA THR A 40 -15.36 -10.29 25.76
C THR A 40 -15.01 -8.85 25.42
N ILE A 41 -14.00 -8.28 26.10
CA ILE A 41 -13.56 -6.92 25.80
C ILE A 41 -13.01 -6.83 24.39
N ASN A 42 -13.63 -5.97 23.57
CA ASN A 42 -13.07 -5.62 22.29
C ASN A 42 -11.73 -4.87 22.45
N THR A 43 -10.65 -5.58 22.15
CA THR A 43 -9.28 -5.09 22.29
C THR A 43 -8.91 -3.98 21.31
N ASN A 44 -9.71 -3.83 20.25
CA ASN A 44 -9.57 -2.80 19.22
C ASN A 44 -10.09 -1.43 19.65
N SER A 45 -10.88 -1.36 20.74
CA SER A 45 -11.28 -0.06 21.27
C SER A 45 -10.05 0.66 21.84
N PRO A 46 -9.75 1.90 21.38
CA PRO A 46 -8.61 2.66 21.89
C PRO A 46 -8.78 3.00 23.39
N SER A 47 -10.01 3.03 23.88
CA SER A 47 -10.36 3.28 25.28
C SER A 47 -10.93 2.03 25.96
N LYS A 48 -10.31 0.87 25.71
CA LYS A 48 -10.67 -0.37 26.40
C LYS A 48 -10.42 -0.24 27.91
N PRO A 49 -11.29 -0.81 28.77
CA PRO A 49 -11.00 -0.91 30.19
C PRO A 49 -9.73 -1.74 30.42
N ASN A 50 -8.96 -1.38 31.45
CA ASN A 50 -7.62 -1.96 31.66
C ASN A 50 -7.63 -3.23 32.54
N GLY A 51 -8.74 -3.54 33.22
CA GLY A 51 -8.89 -4.77 34.00
C GLY A 51 -8.15 -4.77 35.34
N THR A 52 -7.57 -3.65 35.76
CA THR A 52 -6.72 -3.56 36.95
C THR A 52 -7.47 -2.88 38.11
N ALA A 53 -7.44 -3.50 39.29
CA ALA A 53 -8.06 -2.91 40.49
C ALA A 53 -7.28 -1.67 40.98
N PRO A 54 -7.94 -0.66 41.59
CA PRO A 54 -9.39 -0.58 41.84
C PRO A 54 -10.18 -0.20 40.58
N HIS A 55 -11.30 -0.90 40.36
CA HIS A 55 -12.16 -0.66 39.19
C HIS A 55 -13.00 0.61 39.35
N SER A 56 -13.13 1.38 38.28
CA SER A 56 -13.81 2.68 38.28
C SER A 56 -14.57 2.95 36.99
N MET A 57 -15.62 3.78 37.05
CA MET A 57 -16.41 4.18 35.87
C MET A 57 -15.55 4.87 34.80
N SER A 58 -14.44 5.51 35.19
CA SER A 58 -13.49 6.17 34.27
C SER A 58 -12.88 5.23 33.24
N GLU A 59 -12.78 3.93 33.53
CA GLU A 59 -12.18 2.93 32.63
C GLU A 59 -13.00 2.67 31.36
N PHE A 60 -14.28 3.06 31.38
CA PHE A 60 -15.21 2.82 30.26
C PHE A 60 -15.47 4.09 29.42
N ARG A 61 -14.87 5.23 29.77
CA ARG A 61 -15.05 6.49 29.02
C ARG A 61 -14.49 6.35 27.60
N GLY A 62 -15.33 6.60 26.60
CA GLY A 62 -14.95 6.44 25.20
C GLY A 62 -14.87 4.99 24.71
N TYR A 63 -15.18 4.00 25.55
CA TYR A 63 -15.17 2.60 25.14
C TYR A 63 -16.17 2.36 24.02
N ASN A 64 -15.73 1.67 22.98
CA ASN A 64 -16.52 1.30 21.83
C ASN A 64 -16.37 -0.21 21.60
N HIS A 65 -17.32 -0.99 22.08
CA HIS A 65 -17.39 -2.44 21.92
C HIS A 65 -17.57 -2.85 20.46
N THR A 66 -18.15 -1.97 19.65
CA THR A 66 -18.25 -2.13 18.20
C THR A 66 -17.09 -1.51 17.44
N ALA A 67 -16.02 -1.07 18.11
CA ALA A 67 -14.84 -0.58 17.43
C ALA A 67 -14.35 -1.67 16.49
N ALA A 68 -14.39 -1.41 15.19
CA ALA A 68 -13.60 -2.21 14.27
C ALA A 68 -12.17 -2.21 14.79
N SER A 69 -11.40 -3.26 14.49
CA SER A 69 -9.97 -3.07 14.48
C SER A 69 -9.71 -1.75 13.76
N SER A 70 -9.01 -0.83 14.41
CA SER A 70 -8.05 -0.07 13.67
C SER A 70 -7.09 -1.13 13.14
N GLY A 71 -7.54 -1.88 12.12
CA GLY A 71 -6.68 -2.53 11.18
C GLY A 71 -5.79 -1.38 10.84
N GLY A 72 -4.57 -1.44 11.37
CA GLY A 72 -3.62 -0.39 11.18
C GLY A 72 -3.76 -0.10 9.70
N GLY A 73 -4.13 1.13 9.38
CA GLY A 73 -3.42 1.72 8.28
C GLY A 73 -1.97 1.52 8.70
N SER A 74 -1.39 0.39 8.29
CA SER A 74 -0.24 0.47 7.43
C SER A 74 -0.63 1.61 6.48
N SER A 75 -0.30 2.85 6.88
CA SER A 75 0.55 3.64 6.03
C SER A 75 1.62 2.65 5.65
N GLY A 76 1.34 1.90 4.57
CA GLY A 76 2.34 1.06 4.01
C GLY A 76 3.51 2.01 3.95
N GLY A 77 4.63 1.63 4.55
CA GLY A 77 5.86 1.80 3.80
C GLY A 77 5.58 1.10 2.46
N GLY A 78 4.82 1.77 1.61
CA GLY A 78 4.71 1.47 0.22
C GLY A 78 6.08 1.87 -0.22
N THR A 79 6.95 0.88 -0.34
CA THR A 79 8.18 1.08 -1.08
C THR A 79 7.73 1.64 -2.40
N VAL A 80 7.88 2.96 -2.57
CA VAL A 80 7.72 3.59 -3.86
C VAL A 80 8.78 2.92 -4.70
N ASN A 81 8.35 2.07 -5.62
CA ASN A 81 9.27 1.44 -6.53
C ASN A 81 9.78 2.54 -7.45
N THR A 82 10.95 3.06 -7.09
CA THR A 82 11.67 4.06 -7.86
C THR A 82 12.31 3.35 -9.03
N GLY A 83 12.17 3.94 -10.21
CA GLY A 83 12.88 3.51 -11.38
C GLY A 83 13.77 4.62 -11.91
N VAL A 84 14.75 4.22 -12.72
CA VAL A 84 15.66 5.14 -13.39
C VAL A 84 15.82 4.71 -14.83
N ILE A 85 15.76 5.69 -15.73
CA ILE A 85 16.12 5.55 -17.13
C ILE A 85 17.50 6.16 -17.32
N TRP A 86 18.43 5.40 -17.87
CA TRP A 86 19.75 5.87 -18.30
C TRP A 86 19.78 5.95 -19.82
N ASN A 87 20.13 7.12 -20.35
CA ASN A 87 20.43 7.28 -21.76
C ASN A 87 21.93 7.11 -21.99
N ASP A 88 22.36 5.87 -22.23
CA ASP A 88 23.74 5.53 -22.58
C ASP A 88 23.98 5.59 -24.11
N THR A 89 23.04 6.16 -24.88
CA THR A 89 23.15 6.29 -26.33
C THR A 89 23.93 7.55 -26.72
N GLY A 90 24.52 7.57 -27.91
CA GLY A 90 25.09 8.78 -28.49
C GLY A 90 24.07 9.85 -28.94
N ARG A 91 22.78 9.73 -28.58
CA ARG A 91 21.69 10.56 -29.09
C ARG A 91 20.81 11.12 -27.97
N THR A 92 20.10 12.20 -28.27
CA THR A 92 19.05 12.70 -27.39
C THR A 92 17.78 11.89 -27.60
N ILE A 93 17.17 11.47 -26.51
CA ILE A 93 15.94 10.70 -26.49
C ILE A 93 14.79 11.62 -26.13
N SER A 94 13.76 11.62 -26.95
CA SER A 94 12.52 12.32 -26.67
C SER A 94 11.36 11.35 -26.86
N ALA A 95 10.58 11.13 -25.82
CA ALA A 95 9.35 10.33 -25.85
C ALA A 95 8.23 11.14 -25.20
N THR A 96 6.97 10.95 -25.61
CA THR A 96 5.86 11.77 -25.08
C THR A 96 5.49 11.31 -23.67
N TYR A 97 5.23 10.01 -23.50
CA TYR A 97 4.92 9.41 -22.22
C TYR A 97 5.25 7.92 -22.22
N MET A 98 5.39 7.38 -21.01
CA MET A 98 5.66 5.98 -20.73
C MET A 98 4.53 5.44 -19.87
N THR A 99 4.08 4.22 -20.16
CA THR A 99 3.17 3.50 -19.26
C THR A 99 3.83 2.25 -18.72
N ILE A 100 3.66 2.01 -17.42
CA ILE A 100 4.10 0.79 -16.76
C ILE A 100 2.85 0.03 -16.35
N LYS A 101 2.79 -1.25 -16.70
CA LYS A 101 1.75 -2.18 -16.30
C LYS A 101 2.34 -3.30 -15.48
N ALA A 102 1.67 -3.66 -14.39
CA ALA A 102 1.96 -4.85 -13.59
C ALA A 102 0.77 -5.80 -13.69
N ASN A 103 1.01 -7.04 -14.13
CA ASN A 103 -0.03 -8.06 -14.36
C ASN A 103 -1.23 -7.54 -15.15
N GLY A 104 -0.97 -6.76 -16.20
CA GLY A 104 -1.99 -6.16 -17.07
C GLY A 104 -2.62 -4.86 -16.56
N THR A 105 -2.39 -4.47 -15.31
CA THR A 105 -2.92 -3.22 -14.72
C THR A 105 -1.93 -2.08 -14.88
N THR A 106 -2.34 -0.93 -15.41
CA THR A 106 -1.49 0.28 -15.46
C THR A 106 -1.22 0.81 -14.06
N VAL A 107 0.05 0.88 -13.67
CA VAL A 107 0.52 1.31 -12.34
C VAL A 107 1.35 2.60 -12.38
N ALA A 108 1.71 3.06 -13.58
CA ALA A 108 2.27 4.40 -13.77
C ALA A 108 2.00 4.89 -15.19
N ASN A 109 1.75 6.20 -15.31
CA ASN A 109 1.81 6.94 -16.55
C ASN A 109 2.72 8.14 -16.31
N ILE A 110 3.83 8.21 -17.05
CA ILE A 110 4.95 9.11 -16.79
C ILE A 110 5.24 9.89 -18.05
N THR A 111 5.06 11.20 -18.01
CA THR A 111 5.55 12.09 -19.06
C THR A 111 7.08 12.09 -19.01
N LEU A 112 7.72 11.78 -20.14
CA LEU A 112 9.17 11.72 -20.20
C LEU A 112 9.71 13.09 -20.61
N PRO A 113 10.69 13.66 -19.88
CA PRO A 113 11.43 14.81 -20.39
C PRO A 113 12.30 14.37 -21.57
N THR A 114 12.84 15.33 -22.31
CA THR A 114 13.94 15.05 -23.23
C THR A 114 15.18 14.63 -22.44
N LEU A 115 15.74 13.45 -22.72
CA LEU A 115 16.98 12.94 -22.11
C LEU A 115 18.16 13.11 -23.08
N ALA A 116 19.11 13.98 -22.76
CA ALA A 116 20.36 14.10 -23.50
C ALA A 116 21.25 12.83 -23.33
N ASN A 117 22.28 12.69 -24.16
CA ASN A 117 23.30 11.64 -24.01
C ASN A 117 23.93 11.70 -22.61
N GLY A 118 24.00 10.57 -21.92
CA GLY A 118 24.54 10.42 -20.57
C GLY A 118 23.61 10.90 -19.46
N ALA A 119 22.42 11.42 -19.80
CA ALA A 119 21.46 11.87 -18.80
C ALA A 119 20.65 10.69 -18.23
N SER A 120 20.15 10.89 -17.00
CA SER A 120 19.23 9.96 -16.37
C SER A 120 17.94 10.66 -15.94
N PHE A 121 16.86 9.87 -15.83
CA PHE A 121 15.57 10.33 -15.35
C PHE A 121 15.02 9.37 -14.31
N ASN A 122 14.77 9.90 -13.11
CA ASN A 122 14.17 9.15 -12.01
C ASN A 122 12.64 9.28 -12.08
N PHE A 123 11.96 8.16 -11.89
CA PHE A 123 10.51 8.12 -11.82
C PHE A 123 10.06 7.23 -10.67
N SER A 124 8.78 7.32 -10.33
CA SER A 124 8.16 6.54 -9.27
C SER A 124 6.91 5.86 -9.81
N THR A 125 6.57 4.71 -9.24
CA THR A 125 5.31 4.01 -9.51
C THR A 125 4.44 3.98 -8.26
N THR A 126 3.12 3.85 -8.43
CA THR A 126 2.18 3.93 -7.31
C THR A 126 1.85 2.58 -6.68
N TYR A 127 2.43 1.47 -7.16
CA TYR A 127 2.17 0.18 -6.51
C TYR A 127 3.00 0.04 -5.23
N THR A 128 2.30 0.15 -4.11
CA THR A 128 2.82 -0.06 -2.76
C THR A 128 2.67 -1.53 -2.40
N ASN A 129 3.79 -2.24 -2.21
CA ASN A 129 3.80 -3.54 -1.53
C ASN A 129 2.88 -4.63 -2.08
N LEU A 130 2.53 -4.61 -3.38
CA LEU A 130 2.17 -5.86 -4.04
C LEU A 130 3.47 -6.63 -4.18
N ILE A 131 3.74 -7.49 -3.20
CA ILE A 131 4.62 -8.64 -3.36
C ILE A 131 3.99 -9.42 -4.52
N PHE A 132 4.32 -9.05 -5.75
CA PHE A 132 4.11 -9.91 -6.89
C PHE A 132 5.14 -11.02 -6.75
N SER A 133 4.89 -11.95 -5.84
CA SER A 133 5.51 -13.26 -5.87
C SER A 133 5.03 -13.91 -7.17
N ASN A 134 5.82 -13.75 -8.23
CA ASN A 134 5.51 -14.09 -9.62
C ASN A 134 4.60 -13.06 -10.32
N GLY A 135 5.19 -12.19 -11.14
CA GLY A 135 4.43 -11.19 -11.90
C GLY A 135 5.10 -10.76 -13.20
N THR A 136 4.30 -10.23 -14.12
CA THR A 136 4.70 -9.70 -15.41
C THR A 136 4.62 -8.18 -15.40
N PHE A 137 5.71 -7.53 -15.75
CA PHE A 137 5.80 -6.09 -15.93
C PHE A 137 5.94 -5.78 -17.40
N ILE A 138 5.10 -4.88 -17.89
CA ILE A 138 5.13 -4.39 -19.26
C ILE A 138 5.41 -2.90 -19.20
N LEU A 139 6.34 -2.47 -20.03
CA LEU A 139 6.66 -1.06 -20.18
C LEU A 139 6.50 -0.67 -21.64
N ASP A 140 5.66 0.32 -21.89
CA ASP A 140 5.38 0.90 -23.20
C ASP A 140 5.89 2.34 -23.27
N LEU A 141 6.72 2.66 -24.26
CA LEU A 141 7.12 4.04 -24.58
C LEU A 141 6.36 4.51 -25.82
N TYR A 142 5.67 5.63 -25.68
CA TYR A 142 4.84 6.22 -26.73
C TYR A 142 5.53 7.38 -27.43
N THR A 143 5.34 7.37 -28.75
CA THR A 143 6.00 8.21 -29.77
C THR A 143 5.43 9.64 -29.85
N PRO A 144 6.09 10.56 -30.59
CA PRO A 144 7.30 10.39 -31.43
C PRO A 144 8.56 10.13 -30.60
N THR A 145 9.08 8.90 -30.66
CA THR A 145 10.30 8.51 -29.94
C THR A 145 11.51 8.88 -30.79
N VAL A 146 12.03 10.10 -30.62
CA VAL A 146 13.25 10.53 -31.31
C VAL A 146 14.45 9.90 -30.59
N GLY A 147 15.37 9.29 -31.35
CA GLY A 147 16.61 8.72 -30.80
C GLY A 147 16.50 7.28 -30.28
N LEU A 148 15.30 6.71 -30.18
CA LEU A 148 15.04 5.31 -29.81
C LEU A 148 14.59 4.50 -31.04
N THR A 149 15.41 3.54 -31.47
CA THR A 149 15.08 2.58 -32.54
C THR A 149 15.12 1.16 -32.00
N SER A 150 14.62 0.19 -32.78
CA SER A 150 14.75 -1.24 -32.48
C SER A 150 16.20 -1.75 -32.46
N SER A 151 17.17 -0.91 -32.82
CA SER A 151 18.61 -1.23 -32.77
C SER A 151 19.24 -0.87 -31.43
N ASN A 152 18.56 -0.08 -30.57
CA ASN A 152 19.06 0.21 -29.25
C ASN A 152 19.00 -1.03 -28.36
N TYR A 153 20.10 -1.35 -27.66
CA TYR A 153 20.10 -2.41 -26.65
C TYR A 153 19.45 -1.85 -25.39
N PHE A 154 18.12 -1.91 -25.40
CA PHE A 154 17.24 -1.33 -24.41
C PHE A 154 16.65 -2.46 -23.58
N TYR A 155 16.95 -2.49 -22.29
CA TYR A 155 16.41 -3.52 -21.40
C TYR A 155 15.97 -2.93 -20.07
N MET A 156 14.89 -3.49 -19.52
CA MET A 156 14.51 -3.26 -18.13
C MET A 156 14.93 -4.44 -17.26
N THR A 157 15.24 -4.17 -16.00
CA THR A 157 15.36 -5.17 -14.93
C THR A 157 14.43 -4.80 -13.79
N GLY A 158 13.83 -5.80 -13.15
CA GLY A 158 13.01 -5.65 -11.95
C GLY A 158 13.74 -5.96 -10.64
N GLY A 159 15.06 -5.94 -10.65
CA GLY A 159 15.88 -6.39 -9.52
C GLY A 159 16.33 -7.84 -9.65
N TYR A 160 16.93 -8.36 -8.57
CA TYR A 160 17.76 -9.58 -8.57
C TYR A 160 17.05 -10.87 -9.04
N LEU A 161 15.73 -10.94 -8.92
CA LEU A 161 14.92 -12.12 -9.27
C LEU A 161 14.10 -11.94 -10.57
N SER A 162 14.42 -10.90 -11.35
CA SER A 162 13.72 -10.58 -12.59
C SER A 162 14.50 -10.98 -13.83
N THR A 163 13.79 -11.34 -14.89
CA THR A 163 14.36 -11.48 -16.24
C THR A 163 14.72 -10.11 -16.82
N ASN A 164 15.56 -10.11 -17.86
CA ASN A 164 15.78 -8.92 -18.68
C ASN A 164 14.70 -8.85 -19.76
N GLY A 165 14.04 -7.70 -19.88
CA GLY A 165 13.04 -7.46 -20.91
C GLY A 165 13.57 -6.52 -21.97
N TYR A 166 13.71 -7.00 -23.20
CA TYR A 166 14.20 -6.22 -24.34
C TYR A 166 13.05 -5.54 -25.06
N PHE A 167 13.29 -4.32 -25.52
CA PHE A 167 12.27 -3.54 -26.21
C PHE A 167 12.14 -3.94 -27.68
N SER A 168 10.90 -4.01 -28.15
CA SER A 168 10.55 -4.27 -29.54
C SER A 168 9.41 -3.36 -29.97
N SER A 169 9.34 -3.07 -31.27
CA SER A 169 8.26 -2.25 -31.81
C SER A 169 6.94 -3.03 -31.86
N THR A 170 5.87 -2.41 -31.38
CA THR A 170 4.49 -2.89 -31.51
C THR A 170 3.72 -2.10 -32.57
N GLY A 171 4.40 -1.26 -33.36
CA GLY A 171 3.80 -0.31 -34.29
C GLY A 171 3.39 1.02 -33.63
N SER A 172 2.71 0.98 -32.47
CA SER A 172 2.25 2.19 -31.76
C SER A 172 3.13 2.59 -30.57
N SER A 173 4.03 1.70 -30.13
CA SER A 173 4.92 1.91 -28.99
C SER A 173 6.12 0.98 -29.06
N LEU A 174 7.18 1.30 -28.33
CA LEU A 174 8.25 0.35 -28.00
C LEU A 174 7.89 -0.34 -26.69
N ARG A 175 7.81 -1.68 -26.70
CA ARG A 175 7.41 -2.49 -25.56
C ARG A 175 8.52 -3.42 -25.12
N ALA A 176 8.73 -3.50 -23.81
CA ALA A 176 9.45 -4.60 -23.16
C ALA A 176 8.58 -5.28 -22.10
N THR A 177 8.89 -6.55 -21.86
CA THR A 177 8.22 -7.38 -20.86
C THR A 177 9.26 -8.03 -19.95
N VAL A 178 9.05 -7.95 -18.64
CA VAL A 178 9.87 -8.62 -17.62
C VAL A 178 9.00 -9.48 -16.74
N THR A 179 9.51 -10.65 -16.41
CA THR A 179 8.93 -11.54 -15.39
C THR A 179 9.81 -11.52 -14.14
N SER A 180 9.19 -11.46 -12.97
CA SER A 180 9.89 -11.52 -11.68
C SER A 180 9.31 -12.65 -10.84
N SER A 181 10.17 -13.52 -10.29
CA SER A 181 9.74 -14.58 -9.36
C SER A 181 9.67 -14.13 -7.89
N GLY A 182 10.08 -12.90 -7.61
CA GLY A 182 10.06 -12.31 -6.28
C GLY A 182 9.66 -10.84 -6.27
N PRO A 183 9.57 -10.23 -5.08
CA PRO A 183 9.20 -8.83 -4.92
C PRO A 183 10.14 -7.92 -5.71
N GLN A 184 9.55 -6.98 -6.44
CA GLN A 184 10.26 -5.98 -7.20
C GLN A 184 10.50 -4.77 -6.29
N TYR A 185 11.72 -4.24 -6.30
CA TYR A 185 12.12 -3.07 -5.48
C TYR A 185 12.58 -1.87 -6.32
N SER A 186 12.86 -2.09 -7.61
CA SER A 186 13.32 -1.05 -8.52
C SER A 186 13.12 -1.47 -9.97
N ILE A 187 12.84 -0.51 -10.85
CA ILE A 187 12.83 -0.71 -12.30
C ILE A 187 14.01 0.05 -12.90
N ILE A 188 15.05 -0.68 -13.31
CA ILE A 188 16.23 -0.06 -13.92
C ILE A 188 16.18 -0.27 -15.42
N ILE A 189 16.36 0.81 -16.17
CA ILE A 189 16.23 0.83 -17.61
C ILE A 189 17.50 1.43 -18.20
N HIS A 190 18.18 0.67 -19.06
CA HIS A 190 19.36 1.13 -19.81
C HIS A 190 19.05 1.21 -21.28
N ILE A 191 19.28 2.37 -21.89
CA ILE A 191 19.19 2.58 -23.34
C ILE A 191 20.62 2.68 -23.88
N LYS A 192 21.07 1.68 -24.64
CA LYS A 192 22.39 1.69 -25.32
C LYS A 192 22.25 1.84 -26.83
#